data_AF-A0A8H6DRH5-F1
#
_entry.id   AF-A0A8H6DRH5-F1
#
_cell.length_a   1.000
_cell.length_b   1.000
_cell.length_c   1.000
_cell.angle_alpha   90.00
_cell.angle_beta   90.00
_cell.angle_gamma   90.00
#
_symmetry.space_group_name_H-M   'P 1'
#
loop_
_entity.id
_entity.type
_entity.pdbx_description
1 polymer ?
#
loop_
_entity_poly.entity_id
_entity_poly.type
_entity_poly.pdbx_seq_one_letter_code
_entity_poly.pdbx_strand_id
1 'polypeptide(L)'
;MHELNLYGQVTFARYEQVLNILAGVAAMQPQRIYERHIIYKPLREPEEPGSNLGRRGGTQTVAQKQAKQAAPVVLYHTQLVQKLTEDDFPVQESTLPEGGTSLAADVEDGDEPVWSFVFKDIPDTGDRGVSIRFTHTTDLLSGDPHAYMLASGPNQFVTEYYVEGYRFVHGNVVIFLHRILHEPGARSIQKAPWVTLPTWTGLHLLDPSGAYVLNATVQIEDFNNAAVLEAGVNELKRFQTQMKGCVNLFLPDRLSQDPRVKYKPPPAPATQARPR
;
A
#
# COMPACT_ATOMS: atom_id res chain seq x y z
N MET A 1 -9.04 2.63 11.71
CA MET A 1 -8.15 1.90 12.63
C MET A 1 -6.76 2.52 12.51
N HIS A 2 -5.87 2.32 13.48
CA HIS A 2 -4.47 2.72 13.34
C HIS A 2 -3.61 1.47 13.37
N GLU A 3 -2.62 1.41 12.48
CA GLU A 3 -1.62 0.35 12.51
C GLU A 3 -0.29 0.89 12.99
N LEU A 4 0.37 0.10 13.83
CA LEU A 4 1.72 0.31 14.30
C LEU A 4 2.60 -0.72 13.59
N ASN A 5 3.70 -0.28 13.01
CA ASN A 5 4.56 -1.12 12.18
C ASN A 5 6.04 -1.01 12.54
N LEU A 6 6.73 -2.14 12.42
CA LEU A 6 8.19 -2.24 12.31
C LEU A 6 8.54 -3.09 11.09
N TYR A 7 9.68 -2.77 10.46
CA TYR A 7 10.10 -3.42 9.24
C TYR A 7 11.47 -4.07 9.42
N GLY A 8 11.71 -5.17 8.72
CA GLY A 8 13.00 -5.83 8.64
C GLY A 8 13.24 -6.33 7.23
N GLN A 9 14.48 -6.66 6.93
CA GLN A 9 14.86 -7.30 5.68
C GLN A 9 15.54 -8.63 5.98
N VAL A 10 15.20 -9.64 5.19
CA VAL A 10 15.76 -10.99 5.27
C VAL A 10 16.34 -11.34 3.92
N THR A 11 17.62 -11.68 3.88
CA THR A 11 18.26 -12.09 2.62
C THR A 11 17.71 -13.42 2.15
N PHE A 12 17.70 -13.65 0.84
CA PHE A 12 17.23 -14.90 0.26
C PHE A 12 17.96 -16.13 0.87
N ALA A 13 19.27 -16.04 1.11
CA ALA A 13 20.04 -17.14 1.71
C ALA A 13 19.55 -17.56 3.11
N ARG A 14 18.83 -16.69 3.84
CA ARG A 14 18.42 -16.93 5.23
C ARG A 14 16.91 -17.06 5.40
N TYR A 15 16.10 -16.92 4.34
CA TYR A 15 14.65 -16.83 4.49
C TYR A 15 14.07 -18.11 5.11
N GLU A 16 14.49 -19.30 4.67
CA GLU A 16 14.05 -20.60 5.23
C GLU A 16 14.33 -20.70 6.73
N GLN A 17 15.54 -20.30 7.16
CA GLN A 17 15.91 -20.31 8.56
C GLN A 17 15.01 -19.36 9.37
N VAL A 18 14.78 -18.15 8.87
CA VAL A 18 13.91 -17.18 9.53
C VAL A 18 12.47 -17.67 9.56
N LEU A 19 11.99 -18.32 8.51
CA LEU A 19 10.64 -18.91 8.44
C LEU A 19 10.45 -19.95 9.55
N ASN A 20 11.41 -20.84 9.75
CA ASN A 20 11.38 -21.84 10.82
C ASN A 20 11.45 -21.19 12.22
N ILE A 21 12.26 -20.16 12.40
CA ILE A 21 12.33 -19.40 13.66
C ILE A 21 10.98 -18.73 13.94
N LEU A 22 10.38 -18.07 12.95
CA LEU A 22 9.07 -17.44 13.08
C LEU A 22 7.97 -18.46 13.41
N ALA A 23 8.01 -19.65 12.80
CA ALA A 23 7.10 -20.74 13.13
C ALA A 23 7.24 -21.18 14.59
N GLY A 24 8.47 -21.30 15.10
CA GLY A 24 8.73 -21.61 16.50
C GLY A 24 8.31 -20.48 17.47
N VAL A 25 8.56 -19.22 17.11
CA VAL A 25 8.21 -18.04 17.92
C VAL A 25 6.69 -17.83 17.99
N ALA A 26 6.00 -17.93 16.85
CA ALA A 26 4.56 -17.78 16.75
C ALA A 26 3.79 -19.05 17.15
N ALA A 27 4.48 -20.17 17.34
CA ALA A 27 3.90 -21.49 17.61
C ALA A 27 2.84 -21.89 16.54
N MET A 28 3.09 -21.54 15.29
CA MET A 28 2.19 -21.82 14.17
C MET A 28 2.95 -22.11 12.88
N GLN A 29 2.29 -22.83 11.98
CA GLN A 29 2.84 -23.05 10.64
C GLN A 29 2.72 -21.76 9.80
N PRO A 30 3.69 -21.49 8.90
CA PRO A 30 3.60 -20.36 7.98
C PRO A 30 2.37 -20.48 7.09
N GLN A 31 1.50 -19.46 7.11
CA GLN A 31 0.39 -19.39 6.16
C GLN A 31 0.87 -18.71 4.88
N ARG A 32 0.93 -19.46 3.77
CA ARG A 32 1.30 -18.90 2.47
C ARG A 32 0.19 -17.96 1.99
N ILE A 33 0.58 -16.79 1.49
CA ILE A 33 -0.34 -15.73 1.04
C ILE A 33 0.11 -15.26 -0.33
N TYR A 34 -0.87 -15.11 -1.23
CA TYR A 34 -0.73 -14.39 -2.49
C TYR A 34 -1.73 -13.26 -2.52
N GLU A 35 -1.28 -12.09 -2.93
CA GLU A 35 -2.14 -10.93 -3.07
C GLU A 35 -1.82 -10.20 -4.37
N ARG A 36 -2.85 -9.68 -5.02
CA ARG A 36 -2.70 -8.72 -6.10
C ARG A 36 -3.10 -7.34 -5.59
N HIS A 37 -2.24 -6.36 -5.83
CA HIS A 37 -2.43 -4.98 -5.41
C HIS A 37 -2.58 -4.10 -6.64
N ILE A 38 -3.69 -3.38 -6.74
CA ILE A 38 -3.97 -2.44 -7.83
C ILE A 38 -4.00 -1.03 -7.27
N ILE A 39 -3.13 -0.16 -7.77
CA ILE A 39 -2.95 1.20 -7.28
C ILE A 39 -3.70 2.19 -8.17
N TYR A 40 -4.42 3.10 -7.52
CA TYR A 40 -5.13 4.20 -8.13
C TYR A 40 -4.61 5.53 -7.61
N LYS A 41 -4.81 6.59 -8.40
CA LYS A 41 -4.62 7.98 -7.99
C LYS A 41 -5.82 8.83 -8.42
N PRO A 42 -6.15 9.89 -7.69
CA PRO A 42 -7.11 10.88 -8.18
C PRO A 42 -6.66 11.51 -9.52
N LEU A 43 -7.63 11.79 -10.40
CA LEU A 43 -7.47 12.51 -11.66
C LEU A 43 -7.22 14.00 -11.43
N ARG A 44 -7.68 14.54 -10.30
CA ARG A 44 -7.36 15.91 -9.89
C ARG A 44 -5.86 15.99 -9.64
N GLU A 45 -5.19 16.95 -10.25
CA GLU A 45 -3.80 17.25 -9.93
C GLU A 45 -3.72 17.97 -8.57
N PRO A 46 -2.71 17.66 -7.74
CA PRO A 46 -2.50 18.35 -6.47
C PRO A 46 -2.16 19.82 -6.72
N GLU A 47 -2.55 20.68 -5.79
CA GLU A 47 -2.25 22.10 -5.86
C GLU A 47 -0.75 22.38 -5.66
N GLU A 48 -0.24 23.43 -6.29
CA GLU A 48 1.15 23.85 -6.11
C GLU A 48 1.40 24.15 -4.62
N PRO A 49 2.50 23.63 -4.03
CA PRO A 49 2.87 23.92 -2.65
C PRO A 49 2.93 25.43 -2.41
N GLY A 50 2.14 25.92 -1.46
CA GLY A 50 2.10 27.35 -1.12
C GLY A 50 1.22 28.22 -2.01
N SER A 51 0.51 27.67 -3.01
CA SER A 51 -0.57 28.38 -3.73
C SER A 51 -1.61 28.96 -2.77
N ASN A 52 -1.91 28.24 -1.70
CA ASN A 52 -2.82 28.66 -0.61
C ASN A 52 -2.23 29.78 0.29
N LEU A 53 -0.91 30.03 0.23
CA LEU A 53 -0.24 31.11 0.96
C LEU A 53 -0.26 32.44 0.18
N GLY A 54 -0.73 32.44 -1.09
CA GLY A 54 -0.49 33.50 -2.09
C GLY A 54 -1.65 34.45 -2.43
N ARG A 55 -2.63 34.70 -1.54
CA ARG A 55 -3.54 35.87 -1.66
C ARG A 55 -3.24 36.98 -0.64
N ARG A 56 -2.01 37.05 -0.12
CA ARG A 56 -1.51 38.22 0.63
C ARG A 56 -0.72 39.12 -0.32
N GLY A 57 -1.45 40.00 -1.00
CA GLY A 57 -0.87 41.07 -1.78
C GLY A 57 -0.18 42.11 -0.90
N GLY A 58 0.97 42.58 -1.35
CA GLY A 58 1.34 43.98 -1.19
C GLY A 58 0.54 44.80 -2.20
N THR A 59 -0.69 45.15 -1.86
CA THR A 59 -1.45 46.23 -2.51
C THR A 59 -2.64 46.57 -1.63
N GLN A 60 -2.65 47.81 -1.12
CA GLN A 60 -3.80 48.37 -0.42
C GLN A 60 -5.00 48.38 -1.37
N THR A 61 -6.12 47.83 -0.90
CA THR A 61 -7.52 48.28 -1.06
C THR A 61 -8.49 47.11 -1.28
N VAL A 62 -9.65 47.27 -0.63
CA VAL A 62 -10.86 46.45 -0.67
C VAL A 62 -10.86 45.22 0.24
N ALA A 63 -11.61 45.36 1.34
CA ALA A 63 -12.06 44.29 2.22
C ALA A 63 -12.83 43.22 1.43
N GLN A 64 -12.12 42.22 0.92
CA GLN A 64 -12.75 40.99 0.46
C GLN A 64 -13.03 40.12 1.69
N LYS A 65 -14.33 39.78 1.85
CA LYS A 65 -14.81 38.77 2.80
C LYS A 65 -13.83 37.61 2.84
N GLN A 66 -13.37 37.26 4.05
CA GLN A 66 -12.62 36.05 4.33
C GLN A 66 -13.49 34.86 3.91
N ALA A 67 -13.41 34.47 2.64
CA ALA A 67 -13.82 33.13 2.23
C ALA A 67 -12.98 32.19 3.09
N LYS A 68 -13.65 31.37 3.91
CA LYS A 68 -13.00 30.31 4.69
C LYS A 68 -12.01 29.63 3.76
N GLN A 69 -10.72 29.78 4.04
CA GLN A 69 -9.67 29.07 3.30
C GLN A 69 -10.01 27.60 3.43
N ALA A 70 -10.53 27.00 2.36
CA ALA A 70 -10.70 25.57 2.30
C ALA A 70 -9.32 24.97 2.53
N ALA A 71 -9.21 24.04 3.47
CA ALA A 71 -7.96 23.34 3.70
C ALA A 71 -7.48 22.75 2.36
N PRO A 72 -6.17 22.79 2.05
CA PRO A 72 -5.64 22.17 0.84
C PRO A 72 -6.14 20.73 0.75
N VAL A 73 -6.76 20.37 -0.37
CA VAL A 73 -7.24 19.01 -0.58
C VAL A 73 -6.02 18.12 -0.83
N VAL A 74 -5.62 17.39 0.20
CA VAL A 74 -4.54 16.41 0.10
C VAL A 74 -5.06 15.19 -0.65
N LEU A 75 -4.35 14.79 -1.69
CA LEU A 75 -4.71 13.67 -2.54
C LEU A 75 -3.82 12.46 -2.22
N TYR A 76 -4.42 11.28 -2.23
CA TYR A 76 -3.78 10.04 -1.80
C TYR A 76 -3.86 8.98 -2.90
N HIS A 77 -2.81 8.17 -3.01
CA HIS A 77 -2.92 6.89 -3.67
C HIS A 77 -3.78 5.95 -2.82
N THR A 78 -4.69 5.24 -3.49
CA THR A 78 -5.54 4.21 -2.87
C THR A 78 -5.30 2.89 -3.57
N GLN A 79 -5.59 1.78 -2.90
CA GLN A 79 -5.35 0.46 -3.47
C GLN A 79 -6.56 -0.46 -3.36
N LEU A 80 -6.74 -1.31 -4.35
CA LEU A 80 -7.52 -2.54 -4.22
C LEU A 80 -6.56 -3.69 -3.94
N VAL A 81 -6.94 -4.57 -3.03
CA VAL A 81 -6.21 -5.80 -2.73
C VAL A 81 -7.13 -6.97 -3.03
N GLN A 82 -6.65 -7.89 -3.87
CA GLN A 82 -7.29 -9.16 -4.14
C GLN A 82 -6.51 -10.25 -3.41
N LYS A 83 -7.18 -11.05 -2.58
CA LYS A 83 -6.63 -12.29 -2.03
C LYS A 83 -6.59 -13.34 -3.14
N LEU A 84 -5.48 -14.05 -3.27
CA LEU A 84 -5.28 -15.09 -4.29
C LEU A 84 -4.76 -16.38 -3.65
N THR A 85 -4.95 -17.46 -4.38
CA THR A 85 -4.39 -18.80 -4.15
C THR A 85 -3.46 -19.18 -5.29
N GLU A 86 -2.65 -20.22 -5.11
CA GLU A 86 -1.72 -20.68 -6.16
C GLU A 86 -2.48 -21.20 -7.40
N ASP A 87 -3.68 -21.74 -7.18
CA ASP A 87 -4.56 -22.30 -8.23
C ASP A 87 -5.23 -21.23 -9.09
N ASP A 88 -5.29 -19.97 -8.62
CA ASP A 88 -5.83 -18.85 -9.39
C ASP A 88 -4.91 -18.44 -10.56
N PHE A 89 -3.63 -18.82 -10.50
CA PHE A 89 -2.68 -18.52 -11.56
C PHE A 89 -2.76 -19.57 -12.67
N PRO A 90 -2.93 -19.17 -13.95
CA PRO A 90 -3.01 -20.13 -15.04
C PRO A 90 -1.70 -20.92 -15.22
N VAL A 91 -1.83 -22.23 -15.45
CA VAL A 91 -0.71 -23.18 -15.58
C VAL A 91 0.01 -23.06 -16.94
N GLN A 92 -0.70 -22.65 -17.98
CA GLN A 92 -0.16 -22.33 -19.30
C GLN A 92 -0.76 -21.02 -19.80
N GLU A 93 -0.14 -20.39 -20.81
CA GLU A 93 -0.85 -19.44 -21.70
C GLU A 93 -1.92 -20.21 -22.51
N SER A 94 -2.83 -20.89 -21.81
CA SER A 94 -4.05 -21.42 -22.39
C SER A 94 -4.78 -20.24 -22.99
N THR A 95 -5.17 -20.38 -24.27
CA THR A 95 -5.96 -19.44 -25.06
C THR A 95 -6.88 -18.61 -24.17
N LEU A 96 -6.62 -17.30 -24.15
CA LEU A 96 -7.41 -16.28 -23.46
C LEU A 96 -8.87 -16.72 -23.41
N PRO A 97 -9.49 -16.86 -22.23
CA PRO A 97 -10.93 -16.97 -22.16
C PRO A 97 -11.50 -15.71 -22.82
N GLU A 98 -12.01 -15.84 -24.04
CA GLU A 98 -12.84 -14.83 -24.67
C GLU A 98 -14.09 -14.68 -23.79
N GLY A 99 -14.05 -13.76 -22.81
CA GLY A 99 -15.21 -13.53 -21.95
C GLY A 99 -15.00 -12.76 -20.65
N GLY A 100 -13.76 -12.54 -20.19
CA GLY A 100 -13.52 -11.69 -19.03
C GLY A 100 -13.52 -10.21 -19.40
N THR A 101 -14.69 -9.56 -19.45
CA THR A 101 -14.76 -8.11 -19.71
C THR A 101 -14.54 -7.24 -18.48
N SER A 102 -14.59 -7.82 -17.27
CA SER A 102 -14.51 -7.09 -16.00
C SER A 102 -13.99 -7.97 -14.86
N LEU A 103 -13.45 -7.33 -13.82
CA LEU A 103 -13.15 -8.01 -12.55
C LEU A 103 -14.48 -8.28 -11.80
N ALA A 104 -14.52 -9.34 -11.02
CA ALA A 104 -15.68 -9.68 -10.19
C ALA A 104 -15.28 -9.79 -8.72
N ALA A 105 -16.08 -9.21 -7.84
CA ALA A 105 -15.98 -9.33 -6.40
C ALA A 105 -17.20 -10.03 -5.79
N ASP A 106 -17.95 -10.77 -6.59
CA ASP A 106 -19.11 -11.51 -6.12
C ASP A 106 -18.66 -12.62 -5.16
N VAL A 107 -19.20 -12.59 -3.95
CA VAL A 107 -18.93 -13.54 -2.88
C VAL A 107 -20.19 -14.37 -2.65
N GLU A 108 -20.07 -15.70 -2.58
CA GLU A 108 -21.18 -16.57 -2.20
C GLU A 108 -21.49 -16.45 -0.70
N ASP A 109 -22.73 -16.75 -0.31
CA ASP A 109 -23.16 -16.66 1.09
C ASP A 109 -22.33 -17.61 1.98
N GLY A 110 -21.48 -17.03 2.84
CA GLY A 110 -20.63 -17.75 3.79
C GLY A 110 -19.13 -17.72 3.46
N ASP A 111 -18.76 -17.25 2.27
CA ASP A 111 -17.36 -17.12 1.87
C ASP A 111 -16.75 -15.79 2.33
N GLU A 112 -15.41 -15.78 2.45
CA GLU A 112 -14.68 -14.55 2.75
C GLU A 112 -14.61 -13.63 1.52
N PRO A 113 -14.63 -12.31 1.72
CA PRO A 113 -14.40 -11.38 0.63
C PRO A 113 -13.00 -11.53 0.05
N VAL A 114 -12.96 -11.66 -1.28
CA VAL A 114 -11.75 -11.78 -2.08
C VAL A 114 -11.11 -10.41 -2.31
N TRP A 115 -11.93 -9.36 -2.43
CA TRP A 115 -11.48 -8.00 -2.71
C TRP A 115 -11.70 -7.06 -1.54
N SER A 116 -10.71 -6.21 -1.29
CA SER A 116 -10.80 -5.14 -0.31
C SER A 116 -10.25 -3.84 -0.87
N PHE A 117 -10.96 -2.73 -0.67
CA PHE A 117 -10.42 -1.40 -0.79
C PHE A 117 -9.59 -1.05 0.44
N VAL A 118 -8.36 -0.55 0.23
CA VAL A 118 -7.46 -0.16 1.32
C VAL A 118 -6.98 1.27 1.11
N PHE A 119 -7.15 2.07 2.16
CA PHE A 119 -6.60 3.41 2.31
C PHE A 119 -5.55 3.41 3.42
N LYS A 120 -4.41 4.05 3.14
CA LYS A 120 -3.30 4.24 4.07
C LYS A 120 -2.98 5.73 4.11
N ASP A 121 -2.97 6.31 5.30
CA ASP A 121 -2.51 7.68 5.49
C ASP A 121 -0.97 7.72 5.60
N ILE A 122 -0.41 8.93 5.59
CA ILE A 122 0.99 9.14 5.94
C ILE A 122 1.21 8.75 7.42
N PRO A 123 2.36 8.15 7.77
CA PRO A 123 2.69 7.95 9.17
C PRO A 123 2.73 9.26 9.95
N ASP A 124 2.41 9.19 11.24
CA ASP A 124 2.50 10.29 12.18
C ASP A 124 3.98 10.72 12.35
N THR A 125 4.20 11.95 12.79
CA THR A 125 5.54 12.49 13.10
C THR A 125 5.98 12.20 14.53
N GLY A 126 5.15 11.52 15.33
CA GLY A 126 5.46 11.17 16.72
C GLY A 126 6.66 10.22 16.82
N ASP A 127 7.61 10.56 17.69
CA ASP A 127 8.76 9.69 17.98
C ASP A 127 8.42 8.68 19.08
N ARG A 128 7.85 7.55 18.67
CA ARG A 128 7.50 6.43 19.56
C ARG A 128 8.37 5.19 19.33
N GLY A 129 9.30 5.26 18.38
CA GLY A 129 10.15 4.14 17.95
C GLY A 129 9.44 3.08 17.09
N VAL A 130 8.21 3.36 16.63
CA VAL A 130 7.44 2.54 15.68
C VAL A 130 6.73 3.47 14.69
N SER A 131 6.42 2.98 13.48
CA SER A 131 5.66 3.75 12.49
C SER A 131 4.18 3.63 12.84
N ILE A 132 3.45 4.74 12.94
CA ILE A 132 2.02 4.72 13.27
C ILE A 132 1.28 5.45 12.15
N ARG A 133 0.27 4.83 11.57
CA ARG A 133 -0.58 5.51 10.57
C ARG A 133 -2.03 5.08 10.69
N PHE A 134 -2.92 5.96 10.24
CA PHE A 134 -4.31 5.59 10.03
C PHE A 134 -4.45 4.69 8.81
N THR A 135 -5.24 3.63 8.96
CA THR A 135 -5.64 2.75 7.86
C THR A 135 -7.13 2.47 7.90
N HIS A 136 -7.68 2.30 6.71
CA HIS A 136 -9.07 1.98 6.50
C HIS A 136 -9.17 0.93 5.41
N THR A 137 -9.82 -0.18 5.73
CA THR A 137 -10.08 -1.28 4.81
C THR A 137 -11.58 -1.47 4.70
N THR A 138 -12.07 -1.67 3.48
CA THR A 138 -13.48 -1.93 3.20
C THR A 138 -13.58 -3.08 2.23
N ASP A 139 -14.27 -4.13 2.62
CA ASP A 139 -14.44 -5.30 1.77
C ASP A 139 -15.49 -5.04 0.69
N LEU A 140 -15.20 -5.53 -0.51
CA LEU A 140 -16.10 -5.46 -1.66
C LEU A 140 -16.76 -6.83 -1.81
N LEU A 141 -18.08 -6.86 -1.71
CA LEU A 141 -18.87 -8.10 -1.64
C LEU A 141 -19.52 -8.49 -2.97
N SER A 142 -19.56 -7.56 -3.95
CA SER A 142 -20.15 -7.81 -5.27
C SER A 142 -19.75 -6.74 -6.29
N GLY A 143 -19.98 -7.06 -7.57
CA GLY A 143 -19.77 -6.14 -8.70
C GLY A 143 -18.32 -6.07 -9.17
N ASP A 144 -18.01 -5.06 -10.00
CA ASP A 144 -16.67 -4.83 -10.54
C ASP A 144 -15.87 -3.84 -9.67
N PRO A 145 -14.81 -4.30 -8.96
CA PRO A 145 -13.95 -3.44 -8.16
C PRO A 145 -13.30 -2.30 -8.94
N HIS A 146 -12.90 -2.55 -10.20
CA HIS A 146 -12.25 -1.53 -11.02
C HIS A 146 -13.23 -0.42 -11.37
N ALA A 147 -14.43 -0.80 -11.82
CA ALA A 147 -15.50 0.17 -12.12
C ALA A 147 -15.89 0.98 -10.87
N TYR A 148 -16.00 0.33 -9.70
CA TYR A 148 -16.25 1.00 -8.43
C TYR A 148 -15.17 2.05 -8.12
N MET A 149 -13.90 1.73 -8.33
CA MET A 149 -12.79 2.67 -8.10
C MET A 149 -12.83 3.89 -9.01
N LEU A 150 -13.22 3.72 -10.28
CA LEU A 150 -13.36 4.81 -11.24
C LEU A 150 -14.59 5.70 -10.94
N ALA A 151 -15.66 5.12 -10.38
CA ALA A 151 -16.91 5.83 -10.10
C ALA A 151 -16.93 6.53 -8.73
N SER A 152 -16.32 5.94 -7.70
CA SER A 152 -16.35 6.44 -6.31
C SER A 152 -15.60 7.76 -6.10
N GLY A 153 -14.63 8.04 -6.95
CA GLY A 153 -13.98 9.33 -7.10
C GLY A 153 -13.33 9.34 -8.47
N PRO A 154 -13.15 10.50 -9.13
CA PRO A 154 -12.49 10.57 -10.42
C PRO A 154 -11.04 10.08 -10.25
N ASN A 155 -10.83 8.78 -10.32
CA ASN A 155 -9.58 8.08 -10.06
C ASN A 155 -9.08 7.48 -11.38
N GLN A 156 -7.79 7.25 -11.43
CA GLN A 156 -7.04 6.72 -12.54
C GLN A 156 -6.23 5.52 -12.04
N PHE A 157 -6.21 4.45 -12.82
CA PHE A 157 -5.27 3.34 -12.62
C PHE A 157 -3.83 3.83 -12.79
N VAL A 158 -2.94 3.37 -11.91
CA VAL A 158 -1.50 3.69 -11.94
C VAL A 158 -0.69 2.48 -12.31
N THR A 159 -0.82 1.40 -11.55
CA THR A 159 -0.06 0.17 -11.72
C THR A 159 -0.73 -0.94 -10.93
N GLU A 160 -0.39 -2.17 -11.26
CA GLU A 160 -0.62 -3.32 -10.40
C GLU A 160 0.70 -4.02 -10.08
N TYR A 161 0.70 -4.80 -9.00
CA TYR A 161 1.79 -5.68 -8.61
C TYR A 161 1.24 -6.85 -7.79
N TYR A 162 2.08 -7.85 -7.59
CA TYR A 162 1.74 -9.07 -6.88
C TYR A 162 2.62 -9.17 -5.64
N VAL A 163 2.11 -9.78 -4.59
CA VAL A 163 2.83 -10.05 -3.36
C VAL A 163 2.71 -11.52 -3.09
N GLU A 164 3.83 -12.15 -2.78
CA GLU A 164 3.84 -13.46 -2.17
C GLU A 164 4.54 -13.40 -0.83
N GLY A 165 4.09 -14.21 0.11
CA GLY A 165 4.72 -14.27 1.41
C GLY A 165 4.10 -15.26 2.34
N TYR A 166 4.46 -15.09 3.60
CA TYR A 166 4.03 -15.93 4.71
C TYR A 166 3.55 -15.07 5.86
N ARG A 167 2.37 -15.39 6.38
CA ARG A 167 1.76 -14.72 7.51
C ARG A 167 1.85 -15.58 8.78
N PHE A 168 2.17 -14.92 9.88
CA PHE A 168 2.16 -15.48 11.23
C PHE A 168 1.43 -14.53 12.17
N VAL A 169 0.93 -15.07 13.28
CA VAL A 169 0.23 -14.35 14.34
C VAL A 169 0.91 -14.72 15.66
N HIS A 170 1.47 -13.72 16.35
CA HIS A 170 2.12 -13.88 17.64
C HIS A 170 1.51 -12.91 18.65
N GLY A 171 0.55 -13.40 19.45
CA GLY A 171 -0.29 -12.52 20.26
C GLY A 171 -1.08 -11.57 19.36
N ASN A 172 -0.94 -10.26 19.57
CA ASN A 172 -1.55 -9.23 18.72
C ASN A 172 -0.66 -8.80 17.54
N VAL A 173 0.56 -9.33 17.43
CA VAL A 173 1.50 -8.97 16.37
C VAL A 173 1.24 -9.87 15.16
N VAL A 174 0.79 -9.26 14.06
CA VAL A 174 0.70 -9.91 12.76
C VAL A 174 2.04 -9.72 12.04
N ILE A 175 2.68 -10.82 11.69
CA ILE A 175 3.99 -10.84 11.04
C ILE A 175 3.79 -11.27 9.59
N PHE A 176 4.26 -10.47 8.65
CA PHE A 176 4.15 -10.73 7.23
C PHE A 176 5.53 -10.66 6.56
N LEU A 177 6.08 -11.84 6.24
CA LEU A 177 7.33 -11.98 5.51
C LEU A 177 7.02 -12.15 4.02
N HIS A 178 7.32 -11.15 3.20
CA HIS A 178 6.85 -11.11 1.82
C HIS A 178 7.88 -10.53 0.86
N ARG A 179 7.66 -10.77 -0.43
CA ARG A 179 8.37 -10.12 -1.53
C ARG A 179 7.39 -9.69 -2.59
N ILE A 180 7.78 -8.68 -3.34
CA ILE A 180 6.93 -8.05 -4.36
C ILE A 180 7.35 -8.56 -5.73
N LEU A 181 6.36 -8.97 -6.52
CA LEU A 181 6.51 -9.38 -7.91
C LEU A 181 5.75 -8.42 -8.83
N HIS A 182 6.12 -8.43 -10.09
CA HIS A 182 5.49 -7.63 -11.13
C HIS A 182 5.61 -8.36 -12.46
N GLU A 183 4.75 -7.97 -13.40
CA GLU A 183 4.86 -8.42 -14.77
C GLU A 183 5.91 -7.59 -15.53
N PRO A 184 6.84 -8.24 -16.24
CA PRO A 184 7.82 -7.54 -17.05
C PRO A 184 7.16 -6.76 -18.20
N GLY A 185 7.54 -5.49 -18.38
CA GLY A 185 7.10 -4.67 -19.53
C GLY A 185 5.71 -4.01 -19.42
N ALA A 186 4.82 -4.45 -18.53
CA ALA A 186 3.45 -3.94 -18.43
C ALA A 186 3.35 -2.50 -17.87
N ARG A 187 4.25 -2.12 -16.95
CA ARG A 187 4.09 -0.94 -16.07
C ARG A 187 3.99 0.42 -16.75
N SER A 188 4.48 0.58 -17.98
CA SER A 188 4.50 1.89 -18.66
C SER A 188 3.38 2.09 -19.68
N ILE A 189 2.68 1.02 -20.07
CA ILE A 189 1.71 1.04 -21.18
C ILE A 189 0.28 0.75 -20.68
N GLN A 190 0.15 0.04 -19.56
CA GLN A 190 -1.12 -0.40 -19.02
C GLN A 190 -1.98 0.76 -18.53
N LYS A 191 -3.24 0.83 -18.99
CA LYS A 191 -4.22 1.86 -18.62
C LYS A 191 -5.32 1.37 -17.67
N ALA A 192 -5.46 0.06 -17.53
CA ALA A 192 -6.47 -0.61 -16.72
C ALA A 192 -5.88 -1.92 -16.17
N PRO A 193 -6.34 -2.42 -15.02
CA PRO A 193 -5.84 -3.66 -14.47
C PRO A 193 -6.15 -4.85 -15.40
N TRP A 194 -5.30 -5.87 -15.35
CA TRP A 194 -5.54 -7.10 -16.09
C TRP A 194 -6.80 -7.82 -15.60
N VAL A 195 -7.65 -8.28 -16.52
CA VAL A 195 -8.81 -9.08 -16.12
C VAL A 195 -8.40 -10.52 -15.82
N THR A 196 -7.52 -11.08 -16.64
CA THR A 196 -6.93 -12.40 -16.45
C THR A 196 -5.59 -12.30 -15.75
N LEU A 197 -5.35 -13.14 -14.75
CA LEU A 197 -4.07 -13.17 -14.04
C LEU A 197 -2.96 -13.69 -14.97
N PRO A 198 -1.73 -13.15 -14.86
CA PRO A 198 -0.57 -13.71 -15.55
C PRO A 198 -0.23 -15.10 -14.97
N THR A 199 0.54 -15.89 -15.71
CA THR A 199 1.08 -17.15 -15.17
C THR A 199 2.04 -16.84 -14.01
N TRP A 200 2.08 -17.73 -13.02
CA TRP A 200 2.98 -17.57 -11.87
C TRP A 200 4.45 -17.45 -12.28
N THR A 201 4.87 -18.26 -13.27
CA THR A 201 6.24 -18.26 -13.82
C THR A 201 6.57 -17.03 -14.67
N GLY A 202 5.56 -16.29 -15.14
CA GLY A 202 5.72 -15.04 -15.88
C GLY A 202 5.99 -13.83 -14.98
N LEU A 203 5.84 -13.96 -13.65
CA LEU A 203 6.08 -12.89 -12.70
C LEU A 203 7.56 -12.77 -12.34
N HIS A 204 8.07 -11.54 -12.30
CA HIS A 204 9.44 -11.23 -11.92
C HIS A 204 9.50 -10.50 -10.58
N LEU A 205 10.54 -10.78 -9.80
CA LEU A 205 10.80 -10.07 -8.56
C LEU A 205 11.04 -8.58 -8.82
N LEU A 206 10.42 -7.74 -8.01
CA LEU A 206 10.67 -6.30 -8.02
C LEU A 206 12.11 -5.99 -7.58
N ASP A 207 12.59 -6.70 -6.55
CA ASP A 207 13.97 -6.67 -6.09
C ASP A 207 14.71 -7.91 -6.61
N PRO A 208 15.67 -7.75 -7.55
CA PRO A 208 16.46 -8.86 -8.09
C PRO A 208 17.26 -9.63 -7.03
N SER A 209 17.51 -9.04 -5.85
CA SER A 209 18.23 -9.72 -4.77
C SER A 209 17.45 -10.91 -4.18
N GLY A 210 16.13 -10.96 -4.39
CA GLY A 210 15.25 -11.96 -3.80
C GLY A 210 15.08 -11.82 -2.29
N ALA A 211 15.50 -10.71 -1.71
CA ALA A 211 15.29 -10.42 -0.30
C ALA A 211 13.80 -10.33 0.03
N TYR A 212 13.45 -10.80 1.22
CA TYR A 212 12.12 -10.66 1.79
C TYR A 212 12.07 -9.44 2.71
N VAL A 213 10.93 -8.76 2.70
CA VAL A 213 10.57 -7.74 3.66
C VAL A 213 9.74 -8.38 4.76
N LEU A 214 10.15 -8.21 6.00
CA LEU A 214 9.39 -8.60 7.17
C LEU A 214 8.66 -7.37 7.70
N ASN A 215 7.32 -7.39 7.70
CA ASN A 215 6.50 -6.39 8.36
C ASN A 215 5.91 -6.98 9.64
N ALA A 216 6.07 -6.29 10.77
CA ALA A 216 5.44 -6.65 12.03
C ALA A 216 4.43 -5.56 12.40
N THR A 217 3.16 -5.92 12.46
CA THR A 217 2.04 -4.98 12.59
C THR A 217 1.21 -5.28 13.82
N VAL A 218 0.82 -4.24 14.55
CA VAL A 218 -0.24 -4.27 15.58
C VAL A 218 -1.31 -3.30 15.16
N GLN A 219 -2.57 -3.71 15.25
CA GLN A 219 -3.72 -2.88 14.93
C GLN A 219 -4.40 -2.37 16.21
N ILE A 220 -4.75 -1.09 16.23
CA ILE A 220 -5.39 -0.41 17.34
C ILE A 220 -6.65 0.29 16.84
N GLU A 221 -7.78 0.04 17.50
CA GLU A 221 -9.05 0.70 17.16
C GLU A 221 -9.09 2.14 17.67
N ASP A 222 -8.87 2.34 18.96
CA ASP A 222 -8.92 3.65 19.60
C ASP A 222 -7.52 4.24 19.82
N PHE A 223 -7.13 5.11 18.89
CA PHE A 223 -5.85 5.84 18.97
C PHE A 223 -5.85 6.95 20.03
N ASN A 224 -7.01 7.43 20.46
CA ASN A 224 -7.08 8.48 21.48
C ASN A 224 -6.83 7.93 22.89
N ASN A 225 -6.95 6.61 23.07
CA ASN A 225 -6.61 5.96 24.33
C ASN A 225 -5.10 5.70 24.44
N ALA A 226 -4.42 6.58 25.18
CA ALA A 226 -2.98 6.50 25.40
C ALA A 226 -2.52 5.16 26.01
N ALA A 227 -3.31 4.54 26.88
CA ALA A 227 -2.94 3.26 27.50
C ALA A 227 -2.90 2.12 26.47
N VAL A 228 -3.87 2.09 25.55
CA VAL A 228 -3.92 1.11 24.45
C VAL A 228 -2.77 1.35 23.47
N LEU A 229 -2.52 2.62 23.14
CA LEU A 229 -1.42 3.00 22.25
C LEU A 229 -0.06 2.58 22.81
N GLU A 230 0.22 2.89 24.07
CA GLU A 230 1.47 2.49 24.73
C GLU A 230 1.61 0.96 24.84
N ALA A 231 0.50 0.25 25.10
CA ALA A 231 0.51 -1.21 25.11
C ALA A 231 0.93 -1.78 23.73
N GLY A 232 0.33 -1.31 22.64
CA GLY A 232 0.68 -1.74 21.28
C GLY A 232 2.13 -1.41 20.89
N VAL A 233 2.64 -0.24 21.29
CA VAL A 233 4.06 0.13 21.10
C VAL A 233 4.98 -0.83 21.85
N ASN A 234 4.66 -1.14 23.11
CA ASN A 234 5.46 -2.02 23.95
C ASN A 234 5.45 -3.47 23.44
N GLU A 235 4.33 -3.95 22.91
CA GLU A 235 4.23 -5.27 22.28
C GLU A 235 5.17 -5.39 21.07
N LEU A 236 5.17 -4.40 20.16
CA LEU A 236 6.09 -4.39 19.02
C LEU A 236 7.56 -4.28 19.44
N LYS A 237 7.88 -3.47 20.45
CA LYS A 237 9.26 -3.36 20.99
C LYS A 237 9.72 -4.66 21.65
N ARG A 238 8.81 -5.37 22.33
CA ARG A 238 9.10 -6.69 22.89
C ARG A 238 9.38 -7.70 21.79
N PHE A 239 8.56 -7.72 20.73
CA PHE A 239 8.79 -8.56 19.56
C PHE A 239 10.12 -8.24 18.86
N GLN A 240 10.43 -6.96 18.65
CA GLN A 240 11.73 -6.50 18.13
C GLN A 240 12.91 -7.01 18.97
N THR A 241 12.79 -6.96 20.30
CA THR A 241 13.82 -7.45 21.22
C THR A 241 13.98 -8.97 21.10
N GLN A 242 12.87 -9.70 21.02
CA GLN A 242 12.87 -11.16 20.86
C GLN A 242 13.50 -11.61 19.53
N MET A 243 13.27 -10.85 18.45
CA MET A 243 13.81 -11.15 17.12
C MET A 243 15.26 -10.68 16.94
N LYS A 244 15.85 -10.00 17.92
CA LYS A 244 17.23 -9.50 17.87
C LYS A 244 18.21 -10.66 17.62
N GLY A 245 19.11 -10.47 16.66
CA GLY A 245 20.05 -11.50 16.19
C GLY A 245 19.51 -12.39 15.08
N CYS A 246 18.18 -12.55 14.97
CA CYS A 246 17.55 -13.25 13.86
C CYS A 246 17.28 -12.29 12.71
N VAL A 247 16.44 -11.28 12.96
CA VAL A 247 16.07 -10.21 12.01
C VAL A 247 16.15 -8.87 12.73
N ASN A 248 16.82 -7.89 12.11
CA ASN A 248 16.86 -6.54 12.66
C ASN A 248 15.62 -5.76 12.24
N LEU A 249 14.69 -5.56 13.17
CA LEU A 249 13.52 -4.71 12.93
C LEU A 249 13.85 -3.25 13.22
N PHE A 250 13.40 -2.35 12.36
CA PHE A 250 13.66 -0.93 12.43
C PHE A 250 12.43 -0.10 12.01
N LEU A 251 12.44 1.16 12.40
CA LEU A 251 11.50 2.18 11.95
C LEU A 251 11.97 2.72 10.58
N PRO A 252 11.22 2.53 9.49
CA PRO A 252 11.57 3.07 8.19
C PRO A 252 11.46 4.59 8.17
N ASP A 253 12.09 5.21 7.17
CA ASP A 253 11.90 6.65 6.92
C ASP A 253 10.43 6.95 6.63
N ARG A 254 9.89 7.95 7.32
CA ARG A 254 8.48 8.32 7.23
C ARG A 254 8.07 8.71 5.81
N LEU A 255 8.92 9.45 5.10
CA LEU A 255 8.58 9.95 3.77
C LEU A 255 8.65 8.85 2.71
N SER A 256 9.42 7.79 2.94
CA SER A 256 9.39 6.58 2.10
C SER A 256 8.03 5.87 2.11
N GLN A 257 7.20 6.12 3.13
CA GLN A 257 5.86 5.54 3.28
C GLN A 257 4.74 6.54 2.97
N ASP A 258 5.05 7.69 2.37
CA ASP A 258 4.08 8.75 2.10
C ASP A 258 3.26 8.43 0.84
N PRO A 259 1.96 8.09 0.97
CA PRO A 259 1.12 7.72 -0.16
C PRO A 259 0.50 8.94 -0.87
N ARG A 260 0.83 10.17 -0.46
CA ARG A 260 0.24 11.38 -1.06
C ARG A 260 0.74 11.60 -2.48
N VAL A 261 -0.18 12.00 -3.36
CA VAL A 261 0.13 12.37 -4.74
C VAL A 261 1.04 13.60 -4.72
N LYS A 262 2.21 13.48 -5.34
CA LYS A 262 3.21 14.56 -5.37
C LYS A 262 2.90 15.52 -6.51
N TYR A 263 2.95 16.81 -6.20
CA TYR A 263 2.90 17.86 -7.22
C TYR A 263 4.11 17.75 -8.15
N LYS A 264 3.83 17.75 -9.45
CA LYS A 264 4.85 17.83 -10.50
C LYS A 264 4.73 19.21 -11.14
N PRO A 265 5.78 20.06 -11.07
CA PRO A 265 5.72 21.35 -11.73
C PRO A 265 5.56 21.16 -13.24
N PRO A 266 4.78 22.01 -13.93
CA PRO A 266 4.67 21.96 -15.37
C PRO A 266 6.05 22.17 -16.00
N PRO A 267 6.33 21.53 -17.16
CA PRO A 267 7.60 21.72 -17.85
C PRO A 267 7.80 23.21 -18.17
N ALA A 268 9.02 23.69 -17.97
CA ALA A 268 9.36 25.08 -18.27
C ALA A 268 9.01 25.40 -19.73
N PRO A 269 8.43 26.58 -20.03
CA PRO A 269 8.15 26.96 -21.40
C PRO A 269 9.46 26.93 -22.20
N ALA A 270 9.42 26.30 -23.38
CA ALA A 270 10.56 26.22 -24.27
C ALA A 270 11.11 27.63 -24.49
N THR A 271 12.34 27.87 -24.03
CA THR A 271 13.02 29.15 -24.18
C THR A 271 13.10 29.44 -25.67
N GLN A 272 12.29 30.39 -26.15
CA GLN A 272 12.44 30.91 -27.51
C GLN A 272 13.87 31.44 -27.60
N ALA A 273 14.70 30.78 -28.41
CA ALA A 273 16.05 31.22 -28.70
C ALA A 273 15.95 32.67 -29.18
N ARG A 274 16.47 33.62 -28.39
CA ARG A 274 16.55 35.01 -28.82
C ARG A 274 17.41 35.04 -30.10
N PRO A 275 16.90 35.59 -31.21
CA PRO A 275 17.74 35.80 -32.38
C PRO A 275 18.87 36.77 -32.01
N ARG A 276 20.09 36.42 -32.43
CA ARG A 276 21.30 37.24 -32.28
C ARG A 276 21.24 38.46 -33.18
#